data_AF-A0A0D3I144-F1
#
_entry.id   AF-A0A0D3I144-F1
#
_cell.length_a   1.000
_cell.length_b   1.000
_cell.length_c   1.000
_cell.angle_alpha   90.00
_cell.angle_beta   90.00
_cell.angle_gamma   90.00
#
_symmetry.space_group_name_H-M   'P 1'
#
loop_
_entity.id
_entity.type
_entity.pdbx_description
1 polymer ?
#
loop_
_entity_poly.entity_id
_entity_poly.type
_entity_poly.pdbx_seq_one_letter_code
_entity_poly.pdbx_strand_id
1 'polypeptide(L)'
;YEGEYNAAGEPEGRGVLRFANGNVYEGEWKAGLPEGRGVMRFANGDVYEGEYKAGKKEGRGVFRCADGDVESNFYKHDAPTGEG
;
A
#
# COMPACT_ATOMS: atom_id res chain seq x y z
N TYR A 1 -0.98 -5.89 -13.28
CA TYR A 1 -1.59 -4.63 -12.85
C TYR A 1 -2.88 -4.46 -13.62
N GLU A 2 -3.93 -4.04 -12.95
CA GLU A 2 -5.25 -3.75 -13.51
C GLU A 2 -5.58 -2.30 -13.13
N GLY A 3 -5.51 -1.37 -14.08
CA GLY A 3 -5.69 0.06 -13.83
C GLY A 3 -5.21 0.92 -15.00
N GLU A 4 -4.99 2.20 -14.73
CA GLU A 4 -4.59 3.19 -15.74
C GLU A 4 -3.07 3.21 -15.93
N TYR A 5 -2.63 3.54 -17.14
CA TYR A 5 -1.22 3.67 -17.48
C TYR A 5 -0.94 5.08 -18.00
N ASN A 6 0.21 5.65 -17.62
CA ASN A 6 0.67 6.91 -18.18
C ASN A 6 1.28 6.71 -19.59
N ALA A 7 1.69 7.81 -20.23
CA ALA A 7 2.29 7.78 -21.58
C ALA A 7 3.61 7.00 -21.67
N ALA A 8 4.30 6.77 -20.53
CA ALA A 8 5.51 5.95 -20.45
C ALA A 8 5.20 4.46 -20.25
N GLY A 9 3.93 4.08 -20.13
CA GLY A 9 3.49 2.70 -19.88
C GLY A 9 3.59 2.27 -18.42
N GLU A 10 3.69 3.22 -17.49
CA GLU A 10 3.77 2.96 -16.06
C GLU A 10 2.37 3.06 -15.39
N PRO A 11 2.08 2.26 -14.36
CA PRO A 11 0.88 2.42 -13.55
C PRO A 11 0.66 3.86 -13.06
N GLU A 12 -0.54 4.38 -13.25
CA GLU A 12 -0.95 5.72 -12.82
C GLU A 12 -2.42 5.72 -12.38
N GLY A 13 -2.85 6.74 -11.63
CA GLY A 13 -4.25 6.83 -11.19
C GLY A 13 -4.59 5.75 -10.15
N ARG A 14 -5.74 5.10 -10.27
CA ARG A 14 -6.13 4.01 -9.36
C ARG A 14 -6.01 2.65 -10.03
N GLY A 15 -5.50 1.67 -9.29
CA GLY A 15 -5.42 0.30 -9.81
C GLY A 15 -4.99 -0.74 -8.80
N VAL A 16 -5.02 -1.99 -9.26
CA VAL A 16 -4.74 -3.18 -8.48
C VAL A 16 -3.51 -3.89 -9.04
N LEU A 17 -2.51 -4.15 -8.21
CA LEU A 17 -1.39 -5.03 -8.54
C LEU A 17 -1.46 -6.30 -7.71
N ARG A 18 -1.56 -7.44 -8.40
CA ARG A 18 -1.41 -8.77 -7.83
C ARG A 18 0.05 -9.19 -8.00
N PHE A 19 0.74 -9.45 -6.90
CA PHE A 19 2.13 -9.88 -6.89
C PHE A 19 2.23 -11.40 -7.02
N ALA A 20 3.34 -11.90 -7.56
CA ALA A 20 3.57 -13.34 -7.74
C ALA A 20 3.61 -14.12 -6.40
N ASN A 21 3.93 -13.44 -5.29
CA ASN A 21 3.92 -14.02 -3.95
C ASN A 21 2.51 -14.11 -3.33
N GLY A 22 1.46 -13.71 -4.05
CA GLY A 22 0.08 -13.72 -3.59
C GLY A 22 -0.38 -12.44 -2.89
N ASN A 23 0.53 -11.48 -2.65
CA ASN A 23 0.14 -10.17 -2.13
C ASN A 23 -0.69 -9.41 -3.17
N VAL A 24 -1.55 -8.52 -2.70
CA VAL A 24 -2.35 -7.63 -3.56
C VAL A 24 -2.26 -6.23 -3.01
N TYR A 25 -1.88 -5.27 -3.85
CA TYR A 25 -2.01 -3.85 -3.55
C TYR A 25 -3.13 -3.26 -4.38
N GLU A 26 -4.02 -2.52 -3.74
CA GLU A 26 -5.08 -1.73 -4.37
C GLU A 26 -4.95 -0.30 -3.87
N GLY A 27 -4.83 0.67 -4.77
CA GLY A 27 -4.66 2.05 -4.35
C GLY A 27 -4.32 2.99 -5.49
N GLU A 28 -3.82 4.15 -5.08
CA GLU A 28 -3.34 5.20 -5.96
C GLU A 28 -1.89 4.93 -6.41
N TRP A 29 -1.60 5.30 -7.66
CA TRP A 29 -0.34 5.05 -8.36
C TRP A 29 0.14 6.31 -9.07
N LYS A 30 1.45 6.52 -9.08
CA LYS A 30 2.09 7.60 -9.81
C LYS A 30 3.45 7.14 -10.32
N ALA A 31 3.68 7.25 -11.63
CA ALA A 31 4.92 6.81 -12.27
C ALA A 31 5.34 5.38 -11.83
N GLY A 32 4.37 4.46 -11.82
CA GLY A 32 4.58 3.05 -11.49
C GLY A 32 4.79 2.72 -10.02
N LEU A 33 4.70 3.69 -9.13
CA LEU A 33 4.85 3.50 -7.69
C LEU A 33 3.54 3.75 -6.94
N PRO A 34 3.26 3.00 -5.86
CA PRO A 34 2.24 3.35 -4.89
C PRO A 34 2.41 4.79 -4.37
N GLU A 35 1.35 5.58 -4.42
CA GLU A 35 1.35 7.00 -4.03
C GLU A 35 -0.03 7.34 -3.48
N GLY A 36 -0.17 8.16 -2.43
CA GLY A 36 -1.49 8.46 -1.86
C GLY A 36 -2.03 7.31 -1.01
N ARG A 37 -3.33 7.03 -1.02
CA ARG A 37 -3.92 5.98 -0.18
C ARG A 37 -3.97 4.64 -0.88
N GLY A 38 -3.68 3.59 -0.13
CA GLY A 38 -3.82 2.22 -0.63
C GLY A 38 -3.95 1.17 0.46
N VAL A 39 -4.35 -0.02 0.03
CA VAL A 39 -4.53 -1.21 0.84
C VAL A 39 -3.62 -2.31 0.30
N MET A 40 -2.71 -2.79 1.14
CA MET A 40 -1.88 -3.96 0.88
C MET A 40 -2.41 -5.16 1.65
N ARG A 41 -2.92 -6.14 0.91
CA ARG A 41 -3.32 -7.45 1.43
C ARG A 41 -2.16 -8.41 1.23
N PHE A 42 -1.68 -8.97 2.32
CA PHE A 42 -0.59 -9.94 2.30
C PHE A 42 -1.14 -11.36 2.12
N ALA A 43 -0.38 -12.24 1.48
CA ALA A 43 -0.78 -13.62 1.24
C ALA A 43 -1.03 -14.42 2.54
N ASN A 44 -0.42 -13.99 3.66
CA ASN A 44 -0.62 -14.57 4.99
C ASN A 44 -1.94 -14.14 5.65
N GLY A 45 -2.72 -13.25 5.03
CA GLY A 45 -3.99 -12.73 5.54
C GLY A 45 -3.89 -11.38 6.24
N ASP A 46 -2.68 -10.86 6.48
CA ASP A 46 -2.52 -9.53 7.05
C ASP A 46 -2.98 -8.45 6.06
N VAL A 47 -3.42 -7.32 6.58
CA VAL A 47 -3.86 -6.18 5.78
C VAL A 47 -3.25 -4.91 6.33
N TYR A 48 -2.62 -4.12 5.47
CA TYR A 48 -2.23 -2.75 5.77
C TYR A 48 -3.06 -1.78 4.94
N GLU A 49 -3.66 -0.79 5.58
CA GLU A 49 -4.35 0.32 4.93
C GLU A 49 -3.69 1.63 5.38
N GLY A 50 -3.21 2.44 4.45
CA GLY A 50 -2.52 3.67 4.83
C GLY A 50 -2.08 4.52 3.65
N GLU A 51 -1.29 5.54 3.97
CA GLU A 51 -0.71 6.44 3.00
C GLU A 51 0.64 5.91 2.48
N TYR A 52 0.91 6.21 1.22
CA TYR A 52 2.09 5.83 0.47
C TYR A 52 2.70 7.04 -0.21
N LYS A 53 4.02 7.06 -0.29
CA LYS A 53 4.78 8.07 -1.03
C LYS A 53 5.99 7.44 -1.69
N ALA A 54 6.08 7.58 -3.00
CA ALA A 54 7.14 6.98 -3.81
C ALA A 54 7.35 5.48 -3.50
N GLY A 55 6.24 4.74 -3.37
CA GLY A 55 6.23 3.30 -3.14
C GLY A 55 6.45 2.85 -1.70
N LYS A 56 6.61 3.78 -0.75
CA LYS A 56 6.86 3.50 0.67
C LYS A 56 5.68 3.89 1.53
N LYS A 57 5.46 3.21 2.65
CA LYS A 57 4.49 3.66 3.66
C LYS A 57 4.94 5.01 4.24
N GLU A 58 4.00 5.94 4.32
CA GLU A 58 4.19 7.31 4.81
C GLU A 58 2.92 7.69 5.59
N GLY A 59 2.97 8.65 6.51
CA GLY A 59 1.78 9.15 7.18
C GLY A 59 1.05 8.10 8.03
N ARG A 60 -0.28 8.17 8.13
CA ARG A 60 -1.04 7.27 9.00
C ARG A 60 -1.32 5.95 8.29
N GLY A 61 -1.14 4.84 9.01
CA GLY A 61 -1.55 3.52 8.55
C GLY A 61 -2.13 2.66 9.66
N VAL A 62 -3.00 1.73 9.27
CA VAL A 62 -3.60 0.71 10.12
C VAL A 62 -3.14 -0.64 9.60
N PHE A 63 -2.48 -1.41 10.46
CA PHE A 63 -2.13 -2.80 10.22
C PHE A 63 -3.13 -3.69 10.95
N ARG A 64 -3.68 -4.67 10.23
CA ARG A 64 -4.58 -5.68 10.76
C ARG A 64 -3.95 -7.04 10.53
N CYS A 65 -3.59 -7.71 11.62
CA CYS A 65 -3.09 -9.07 11.57
C CYS A 65 -4.21 -10.04 11.20
N ALA A 66 -3.85 -11.16 10.56
CA ALA A 66 -4.80 -12.22 10.23
C ALA A 66 -5.54 -12.78 11.46
N ASP A 67 -4.90 -12.74 12.64
CA ASP A 67 -5.47 -13.16 13.93
C ASP A 67 -6.54 -12.18 14.48
N GLY A 68 -6.67 -11.01 13.87
CA GLY A 68 -7.69 -10.01 14.19
C GLY A 68 -7.19 -8.81 14.99
N ASP A 69 -5.93 -8.82 15.45
CA ASP A 69 -5.28 -7.68 16.08
C ASP A 69 -5.17 -6.49 15.10
N VAL A 70 -5.32 -5.27 15.63
CA VAL A 70 -5.34 -4.03 14.85
C VAL A 70 -4.43 -2.99 15.50
N GLU A 71 -3.43 -2.55 14.75
CA GLU A 71 -2.47 -1.55 15.18
C GLU A 71 -2.53 -0.31 14.27
N SER A 72 -2.66 0.88 14.87
CA SER A 72 -2.56 2.16 14.17
C SER A 72 -1.21 2.78 14.45
N ASN A 73 -0.47 3.20 13.42
CA ASN A 73 0.82 3.86 13.59
C ASN A 73 1.02 4.98 12.55
N PHE A 74 1.95 5.88 12.85
CA PHE A 74 2.52 6.78 11.85
C PHE A 74 3.77 6.14 11.24
N TYR A 75 3.90 6.23 9.92
CA TYR A 75 5.00 5.68 9.16
C TYR A 75 5.80 6.80 8.50
N LYS A 76 7.12 6.60 8.46
CA LYS A 76 8.03 7.42 7.66
C LYS A 76 9.01 6.50 6.94
N HIS A 77 8.90 6.45 5.61
CA HIS A 77 9.71 5.57 4.76
C HIS A 77 9.70 4.11 5.25
N ASP A 78 8.50 3.53 5.36
CA ASP A 78 8.25 2.15 5.80
C ASP A 78 8.48 1.87 7.29
N ALA A 79 9.17 2.75 8.02
CA ALA A 79 9.42 2.59 9.44
C ALA A 79 8.28 3.22 10.26
N PRO A 80 7.69 2.50 11.24
CA PRO A 80 6.81 3.12 12.21
C PRO A 80 7.60 4.16 13.02
N THR A 81 7.11 5.40 13.09
CA THR A 81 7.74 6.47 13.88
C THR A 81 7.35 6.41 15.35
N GLY A 82 6.42 5.51 15.73
CA GLY A 82 6.02 5.28 17.10
C GLY A 82 5.38 6.51 17.71
N GLU A 83 4.12 6.77 17.37
CA GLU A 83 3.22 7.63 18.15
C GLU A 83 1.78 7.36 17.68
N GLY A 84 0.99 6.83 18.62
CA GLY A 84 -0.46 6.62 18.57
C GLY A 84 -1.00 6.77 19.98
#